data_AF-A0A8X7BHV6-F1
#
_entry.id   AF-A0A8X7BHV6-F1
#
_cell.length_a   1.000
_cell.length_b   1.000
_cell.length_c   1.000
_cell.angle_alpha   90.00
_cell.angle_beta   90.00
_cell.angle_gamma   90.00
#
_symmetry.space_group_name_H-M   'P 1'
#
loop_
_entity.id
_entity.type
_entity.pdbx_description
1 polymer ?
#
loop_
_entity_poly.entity_id
_entity_poly.type
_entity_poly.pdbx_seq_one_letter_code
_entity_poly.pdbx_strand_id
1 'polypeptide(L)'
;MTLKVRKNKAVKVCELHFSDDAIRRYTEAYNEKTGEKICVPLKRFRLQNFALPTIFTDFPTNLSNSGNPTREFPEKRLQRLENEHLQRSIQASIISKEVFEKKKSFTSFPELVECLNAERSFRTYGRSFVKMI
;
A
#
# COMPACT_ATOMS: atom_id res chain seq x y z
N MET A 1 -0.11 -51.92 1.59
CA MET A 1 0.89 -51.53 0.58
C MET A 1 1.75 -50.42 1.14
N THR A 2 3.00 -50.72 1.51
CA THR A 2 3.96 -49.74 2.04
C THR A 2 4.73 -49.12 0.87
N LEU A 3 4.49 -47.83 0.59
CA LEU A 3 5.24 -47.08 -0.42
C LEU A 3 6.66 -46.83 0.10
N LYS A 4 7.61 -47.62 -0.39
CA LYS A 4 9.05 -47.42 -0.17
C LYS A 4 9.48 -46.18 -0.97
N VAL A 5 9.56 -45.02 -0.32
CA VAL A 5 10.12 -43.82 -0.93
C VAL A 5 11.63 -44.01 -1.06
N ARG A 6 12.09 -44.34 -2.27
CA ARG A 6 13.52 -44.29 -2.62
C ARG A 6 13.97 -42.82 -2.51
N LYS A 7 14.99 -42.55 -1.70
CA LYS A 7 15.69 -41.25 -1.71
C LYS A 7 16.32 -41.08 -3.09
N ASN A 8 15.67 -40.33 -3.98
CA ASN A 8 16.11 -40.15 -5.36
C ASN A 8 17.17 -39.04 -5.46
N LYS A 9 18.08 -39.21 -6.44
CA LYS A 9 19.06 -38.22 -6.90
C LYS A 9 18.43 -36.82 -7.02
N ALA A 10 19.24 -35.77 -6.80
CA ALA A 10 18.80 -34.39 -6.97
C ALA A 10 18.32 -34.13 -8.42
N VAL A 11 17.00 -34.16 -8.62
CA VAL A 11 16.35 -33.80 -9.87
C VAL A 11 16.43 -32.27 -10.00
N LYS A 12 16.95 -31.79 -11.12
CA LYS A 12 16.95 -30.35 -11.45
C LYS A 12 15.74 -30.05 -12.31
N VAL A 13 15.07 -28.94 -12.03
CA VAL A 13 13.90 -28.45 -12.78
C VAL A 13 14.24 -27.05 -13.31
N CYS A 14 13.84 -26.75 -14.55
CA CYS A 14 14.03 -25.43 -15.15
C CYS A 14 13.19 -24.36 -14.44
N GLU A 15 13.69 -23.12 -14.38
CA GLU A 15 12.97 -22.00 -13.77
C GLU A 15 11.62 -21.69 -14.45
N LEU A 16 11.48 -22.02 -15.74
CA LEU A 16 10.26 -21.85 -16.52
C LEU A 16 9.06 -22.68 -16.01
N HIS A 17 9.31 -23.65 -15.14
CA HIS A 17 8.24 -24.43 -14.51
C HIS A 17 7.64 -23.75 -13.27
N PHE A 18 8.21 -22.64 -12.83
CA PHE A 18 7.76 -21.85 -11.68
C PHE A 18 7.12 -20.54 -12.15
N SER A 19 6.13 -20.06 -11.39
CA SER A 19 5.61 -18.71 -11.58
C SER A 19 6.65 -17.66 -11.19
N ASP A 20 6.59 -16.47 -11.78
CA ASP A 20 7.52 -15.39 -11.47
C ASP A 20 7.49 -15.00 -9.98
N ASP A 21 6.32 -15.02 -9.36
CA ASP A 21 6.14 -14.76 -7.92
C ASP A 21 6.90 -15.78 -7.05
N ALA A 22 7.04 -17.02 -7.52
CA ALA A 22 7.76 -18.06 -6.80
C ALA A 22 9.29 -17.90 -6.87
N ILE A 23 9.80 -16.97 -7.70
CA ILE A 23 11.23 -16.70 -7.88
C ILE A 23 11.60 -15.38 -7.18
N ARG A 24 12.40 -15.47 -6.11
CA ARG A 24 13.00 -14.30 -5.44
C ARG A 24 14.15 -13.75 -6.27
N ARG A 25 13.94 -12.57 -6.83
CA ARG A 25 14.93 -11.80 -7.60
C ARG A 25 15.55 -10.65 -6.80
N TYR A 26 14.90 -10.21 -5.73
CA TYR A 26 15.34 -9.08 -4.90
C TYR A 26 15.43 -9.49 -3.43
N THR A 27 16.31 -8.81 -2.70
CA THR A 27 16.35 -8.81 -1.23
C THR A 27 16.02 -7.44 -0.71
N GLU A 28 15.32 -7.41 0.41
CA GLU A 28 14.81 -6.21 1.03
C GLU A 28 15.43 -6.07 2.41
N ALA A 29 15.85 -4.86 2.76
CA ALA A 29 16.33 -4.50 4.08
C ALA A 29 15.78 -3.12 4.45
N TYR A 30 15.54 -2.88 5.73
CA TYR A 30 15.14 -1.56 6.21
C TYR A 30 16.37 -0.81 6.72
N ASN A 31 16.50 0.45 6.34
CA ASN A 31 17.47 1.35 6.94
C ASN A 31 16.91 1.82 8.28
N GLU A 32 17.50 1.36 9.38
CA GLU A 32 17.04 1.68 10.74
C GLU A 32 17.06 3.18 11.06
N LYS A 33 17.92 3.96 10.38
CA LYS A 33 18.05 5.41 10.64
C LYS A 33 17.04 6.25 9.87
N THR A 34 16.77 5.89 8.62
CA THR A 34 15.86 6.67 7.74
C THR A 34 14.46 6.07 7.65
N GLY A 35 14.27 4.82 8.09
CA GLY A 35 13.04 4.05 7.93
C GLY A 35 12.79 3.60 6.48
N GLU A 36 13.72 3.88 5.56
CA GLU A 36 13.55 3.58 4.14
C GLU A 36 13.76 2.09 3.86
N LYS A 37 12.92 1.55 2.97
CA LYS A 37 13.06 0.19 2.46
C LYS A 37 14.04 0.17 1.30
N ILE A 38 15.16 -0.52 1.47
CA ILE A 38 16.20 -0.70 0.46
C ILE A 38 15.96 -2.06 -0.22
N CYS A 39 15.78 -2.05 -1.54
CA CYS A 39 15.62 -3.25 -2.35
C CYS A 39 16.84 -3.42 -3.27
N VAL A 40 17.52 -4.56 -3.19
CA VAL A 40 18.73 -4.85 -3.98
C VAL A 40 18.51 -6.12 -4.81
N PRO A 41 18.86 -6.13 -6.12
CA PRO A 41 18.76 -7.33 -6.95
C PRO A 41 19.77 -8.41 -6.51
N LEU A 42 19.34 -9.66 -6.52
CA LEU A 42 20.18 -10.82 -6.21
C LEU A 42 21.04 -11.22 -7.41
N LYS A 43 22.32 -11.50 -7.18
CA LYS A 43 23.24 -12.06 -8.19
C LYS A 43 22.81 -13.46 -8.66
N ARG A 44 22.12 -14.21 -7.81
CA ARG A 44 21.54 -15.52 -8.13
C ARG A 44 20.12 -15.57 -7.60
N PHE A 45 19.16 -15.85 -8.48
CA PHE A 45 17.76 -16.00 -8.09
C PHE A 45 17.59 -17.22 -7.19
N ARG A 46 16.61 -17.14 -6.30
CA ARG A 46 16.28 -18.21 -5.36
C ARG A 46 14.80 -18.49 -5.44
N LEU A 47 14.40 -19.75 -5.32
CA LEU A 47 13.00 -20.07 -5.14
C LEU A 47 12.52 -19.60 -3.76
N GLN A 48 11.26 -19.19 -3.68
CA GLN A 48 10.60 -19.01 -2.38
C GLN A 48 10.57 -20.35 -1.64
N ASN A 49 10.55 -20.28 -0.30
CA ASN A 49 10.39 -21.49 0.51
C ASN A 49 9.07 -22.18 0.12
N PHE A 50 9.14 -23.49 -0.11
CA PHE A 50 7.99 -24.31 -0.54
C PHE A 50 7.41 -23.97 -1.92
N ALA A 51 8.13 -23.24 -2.77
CA ALA A 51 7.75 -23.06 -4.17
C ALA A 51 7.66 -24.41 -4.87
N LEU A 52 6.51 -24.66 -5.53
CA LEU A 52 6.26 -25.85 -6.33
C LEU A 52 6.24 -25.46 -7.81
N PRO A 53 6.72 -26.34 -8.71
CA PRO A 53 6.54 -26.13 -10.14
C PRO A 53 5.06 -26.32 -10.48
N THR A 54 4.45 -25.32 -11.12
CA THR A 54 3.03 -25.32 -11.50
C THR A 54 2.80 -25.23 -13.00
N ILE A 55 3.85 -24.89 -13.77
CA ILE A 55 3.79 -24.71 -15.22
C ILE A 55 4.35 -25.97 -15.87
N PHE A 56 3.49 -26.72 -16.55
CA PHE A 56 3.86 -27.92 -17.29
C PHE A 56 3.48 -27.73 -18.75
N THR A 57 4.47 -27.63 -19.62
CA THR A 57 4.31 -27.30 -21.06
C THR A 57 3.59 -28.39 -21.84
N ASP A 58 3.68 -29.63 -21.36
CA ASP A 58 3.13 -30.82 -22.04
C ASP A 58 1.68 -31.12 -21.58
N PHE A 59 1.12 -30.27 -20.72
CA PHE A 59 -0.25 -30.38 -20.22
C PHE A 59 -1.12 -29.24 -20.74
N PRO A 60 -2.41 -29.50 -21.01
CA PRO A 60 -3.31 -28.48 -21.51
C PRO A 60 -3.39 -27.31 -20.53
N THR A 61 -3.43 -26.09 -21.06
CA THR A 61 -3.33 -24.82 -20.31
C THR A 61 -4.44 -24.62 -19.27
N ASN A 62 -5.58 -25.30 -19.43
CA ASN A 62 -6.65 -25.29 -18.43
C ASN A 62 -6.35 -26.16 -17.19
N LEU A 63 -5.30 -27.00 -17.23
CA LEU A 63 -4.83 -27.83 -16.12
C LEU A 63 -3.43 -27.42 -15.64
N SER A 64 -2.60 -26.82 -16.49
CA SER A 64 -1.37 -26.18 -16.05
C SER A 64 -1.71 -24.81 -15.47
N ASN A 65 -1.43 -24.64 -14.18
CA ASN A 65 -1.77 -23.41 -13.46
C ASN A 65 -0.75 -22.32 -13.84
N SER A 66 -0.89 -21.76 -15.05
CA SER A 66 0.01 -20.73 -15.60
C SER A 66 -0.31 -19.33 -15.11
N GLY A 67 -1.35 -19.18 -14.30
CA GLY A 67 -1.79 -17.90 -13.81
C GLY A 67 -2.94 -18.13 -12.88
N ASN A 68 -2.63 -18.15 -11.60
CA ASN A 68 -3.55 -17.89 -10.50
C ASN A 68 -4.75 -17.05 -10.98
N PRO A 69 -5.96 -17.62 -11.21
CA PRO A 69 -7.17 -16.84 -11.11
C PRO A 69 -7.46 -16.72 -9.62
N THR A 70 -6.53 -16.16 -8.86
CA THR A 70 -6.66 -16.08 -7.41
C THR A 70 -7.60 -14.92 -7.14
N ARG A 71 -8.89 -15.26 -7.10
CA ARG A 71 -9.86 -14.57 -6.24
C ARG A 71 -9.12 -14.15 -4.98
N GLU A 72 -8.93 -12.85 -4.78
CA GLU A 72 -8.22 -12.34 -3.61
C GLU A 72 -8.83 -12.98 -2.36
N PHE A 73 -7.98 -13.51 -1.48
CA PHE A 73 -8.45 -13.97 -0.18
C PHE A 73 -9.17 -12.81 0.52
N PRO A 74 -10.29 -13.07 1.23
CA PRO A 74 -11.08 -12.02 1.87
C PRO A 74 -10.22 -11.06 2.71
N GLU A 75 -9.25 -11.58 3.46
CA GLU A 75 -8.33 -10.80 4.29
C GLU A 75 -7.46 -9.83 3.47
N LYS A 76 -6.88 -10.31 2.36
CA LYS A 76 -6.05 -9.48 1.48
C LYS A 76 -6.87 -8.36 0.83
N ARG A 77 -8.12 -8.66 0.47
CA ARG A 77 -9.07 -7.66 -0.05
C ARG A 77 -9.40 -6.61 1.02
N LEU A 78 -9.68 -7.03 2.26
CA LEU A 78 -9.98 -6.12 3.36
C LEU A 78 -8.79 -5.20 3.66
N GLN A 79 -7.60 -5.76 3.79
CA GLN A 79 -6.37 -5.01 4.03
C GLN A 79 -6.13 -3.96 2.94
N ARG A 80 -6.39 -4.28 1.67
CA ARG A 80 -6.28 -3.32 0.57
C ARG A 80 -7.27 -2.15 0.74
N LEU A 81 -8.53 -2.45 1.07
CA LEU A 81 -9.56 -1.42 1.28
C LEU A 81 -9.23 -0.51 2.47
N GLU A 82 -8.74 -1.08 3.58
CA GLU A 82 -8.30 -0.33 4.75
C GLU A 82 -7.13 0.61 4.40
N ASN A 83 -6.13 0.10 3.68
CA ASN A 83 -4.99 0.89 3.25
C ASN A 83 -5.39 2.03 2.30
N GLU A 84 -6.30 1.76 1.36
CA GLU A 84 -6.86 2.80 0.48
C GLU A 84 -7.58 3.88 1.29
N HIS A 85 -8.37 3.50 2.29
CA HIS A 85 -9.07 4.45 3.14
C HIS A 85 -8.10 5.30 3.97
N LEU A 86 -7.07 4.67 4.54
CA LEU A 86 -6.03 5.36 5.29
C LEU A 86 -5.29 6.38 4.43
N GLN A 87 -4.90 6.00 3.21
CA GLN A 87 -4.24 6.91 2.27
C GLN A 87 -5.11 8.11 1.90
N ARG A 88 -6.40 7.90 1.64
CA ARG A 88 -7.35 9.00 1.37
C ARG A 88 -7.47 9.95 2.56
N SER A 89 -7.55 9.41 3.78
CA SER A 89 -7.63 10.23 5.01
C SER A 89 -6.37 11.07 5.22
N ILE A 90 -5.18 10.49 5.00
CA ILE A 90 -3.90 11.20 5.09
C ILE A 90 -3.85 12.34 4.06
N GLN A 91 -4.22 12.07 2.80
CA GLN A 91 -4.24 13.10 1.76
C GLN A 91 -5.23 14.23 2.09
N ALA A 92 -6.43 13.90 2.55
CA ALA A 92 -7.42 14.88 2.96
C ALA A 92 -6.92 15.74 4.14
N SER A 93 -6.23 15.13 5.10
CA SER A 93 -5.62 15.83 6.24
C SER A 93 -4.53 16.81 5.80
N ILE A 94 -3.64 16.41 4.89
CA ILE A 94 -2.59 17.27 4.34
C ILE A 94 -3.22 18.47 3.63
N ILE A 95 -4.19 18.24 2.74
CA ILE A 95 -4.88 19.31 2.01
C ILE A 95 -5.60 20.26 2.97
N SER A 96 -6.30 19.71 3.98
CA SER A 96 -7.00 20.51 4.98
C SER A 96 -6.04 21.41 5.77
N LYS A 97 -4.88 20.87 6.16
CA LYS A 97 -3.83 21.62 6.85
C LYS A 97 -3.31 22.77 5.97
N GLU A 98 -2.98 22.51 4.71
CA GLU A 98 -2.50 23.55 3.79
C GLU A 98 -3.52 24.67 3.59
N VAL A 99 -4.80 24.33 3.44
CA VAL A 99 -5.88 25.33 3.32
C VAL A 99 -6.01 26.15 4.59
N PHE A 100 -5.91 25.52 5.76
CA PHE A 100 -5.95 26.23 7.04
C PHE A 100 -4.76 27.18 7.19
N GLU A 101 -3.54 26.71 6.92
CA GLU A 101 -2.34 27.52 7.00
C GLU A 101 -2.39 28.70 6.05
N LYS A 102 -2.88 28.54 4.81
CA LYS A 102 -3.07 29.65 3.87
C LYS A 102 -4.12 30.67 4.34
N LYS A 103 -5.16 30.24 5.04
CA LYS A 103 -6.21 31.13 5.56
C LYS A 103 -5.82 31.86 6.84
N LYS A 104 -4.90 31.27 7.61
CA LYS A 104 -4.48 31.77 8.93
C LYS A 104 -3.02 32.25 8.96
N SER A 105 -2.33 32.22 7.82
CA SER A 105 -1.06 32.93 7.65
C SER A 105 -1.35 34.39 7.35
N PHE A 106 -0.55 35.26 7.98
CA PHE A 106 -0.63 36.70 7.78
C PHE A 106 0.79 37.18 7.49
N THR A 107 0.94 38.06 6.51
CA THR A 107 2.25 38.57 6.09
C THR A 107 2.58 39.88 6.77
N SER A 108 1.57 40.61 7.27
CA SER A 108 1.74 41.91 7.92
C SER A 108 0.74 42.14 9.04
N PHE A 109 1.10 43.01 9.99
CA PHE A 109 0.27 43.33 11.15
C PHE A 109 -1.09 44.00 10.81
N PRO A 110 -1.20 44.92 9.82
CA PRO A 110 -2.49 45.48 9.42
C PRO A 110 -3.47 44.43 8.88
N GLU A 111 -2.96 43.47 8.11
CA GLU A 111 -3.73 42.34 7.55
C GLU A 111 -4.38 41.49 8.65
N LEU A 112 -3.62 41.21 9.72
CA LEU A 112 -4.11 40.52 10.91
C LEU A 112 -5.27 41.29 11.58
N VAL A 113 -5.10 42.60 11.75
CA VAL A 113 -6.09 43.47 12.42
C VAL A 113 -7.40 43.53 11.62
N GLU A 114 -7.32 43.62 10.29
CA GLU A 114 -8.49 43.60 9.41
C GLU A 114 -9.26 42.27 9.52
N CYS A 115 -8.57 41.13 9.47
CA CYS A 115 -9.20 39.82 9.63
C CYS A 115 -9.88 39.65 11.00
N LEU A 116 -9.24 40.08 12.09
CA LEU A 116 -9.83 40.02 13.43
C LEU A 116 -11.07 40.90 13.55
N ASN A 117 -11.08 42.07 12.92
CA ASN A 117 -12.22 42.97 12.92
C ASN A 117 -13.38 42.44 12.05
N ALA A 118 -13.07 41.80 10.91
CA ALA A 118 -14.07 41.10 10.10
C ALA A 118 -14.73 39.94 10.88
N GLU A 119 -13.94 39.11 11.57
CA GLU A 119 -14.48 38.02 12.41
C GLU A 119 -15.34 38.54 13.58
N ARG A 120 -15.02 39.72 14.14
CA ARG A 120 -15.83 40.40 15.17
C ARG A 120 -17.17 40.90 14.64
N SER A 121 -17.19 41.44 13.43
CA SER A 121 -18.41 41.92 12.76
C SER A 121 -19.45 40.80 12.59
N PHE A 122 -19.03 39.62 12.14
CA PHE A 122 -19.93 38.45 12.03
C PHE A 122 -20.51 37.99 13.38
N ARG A 123 -19.75 38.10 14.47
CA ARG A 123 -20.25 37.78 15.83
C ARG A 123 -21.28 38.80 16.34
N THR A 124 -21.20 40.06 15.92
CA THR A 124 -22.18 41.09 16.32
C THR A 124 -23.49 40.98 15.56
N TYR A 125 -23.46 40.59 14.27
CA TYR A 125 -24.69 40.36 13.48
C TYR A 125 -25.37 39.01 13.78
N GLY A 126 -24.63 38.00 14.27
CA GLY A 126 -25.20 36.74 14.73
C GLY A 126 -25.93 36.83 16.09
N ARG A 127 -25.66 37.86 16.89
CA ARG A 127 -26.29 38.07 18.21
C ARG A 127 -27.58 38.88 18.14
N SER A 128 -27.77 39.68 17.08
CA SER A 128 -28.99 40.47 16.85
C SER A 128 -30.14 39.66 16.25
N PHE A 129 -29.89 38.46 15.70
CA PHE A 129 -30.94 37.58 15.17
C PHE A 129 -31.65 36.70 16.23
N VAL A 130 -31.12 36.60 17.46
CA VAL A 130 -31.71 35.78 18.54
C VAL A 130 -32.65 36.59 19.44
N LYS A 131 -32.93 37.87 19.11
CA LYS A 131 -33.82 38.75 19.89
C LYS A 131 -35.15 39.07 19.22
N MET A 132 -35.50 38.39 18.13
CA MET A 132 -36.77 38.51 17.41
C MET A 132 -37.42 37.14 17.21
N ILE A 133 -37.66 36.42 18.32
CA ILE A 133 -38.71 35.40 18.46
C ILE A 133 -39.23 35.51 19.90
#